data_AF-A0A6B3G8G0-F1
#
_entry.id   AF-A0A6B3G8G0-F1
#
_cell.length_a   1.000
_cell.length_b   1.000
_cell.length_c   1.000
_cell.angle_alpha   90.00
_cell.angle_beta   90.00
_cell.angle_gamma   90.00
#
_symmetry.space_group_name_H-M   'P 1'
#
loop_
_entity.id
_entity.type
_entity.pdbx_description
1 polymer ?
#
loop_
_entity_poly.entity_id
_entity_poly.type
_entity_poly.pdbx_seq_one_letter_code
_entity_poly.pdbx_strand_id
1 'polypeptide(L)'
;GQAGAGGSVNWLVPLPLFVGAAVGAVYVRRHPGERRAEPRTVFTTAEEAAFVRKRARAAELLPELGLLIAEAPVALPGGTPGMERALDAYAAAGTVLDGARDLADLAGVVALVEEGTAPIRAAMNAARPSRRRLLWRRSVPAQPHTPLTCFFNPFHGLATAGEVSWRMLGRRDLLTVAVCAECAAALAARRTPQSLTVRHEGRLVPYYEVPPEQSLWAATGYGSLTGGPLAPPVNRGDFRRAAEQR
;
A
#
# COMPACT_ATOMS: atom_id res chain seq x y z
N GLY A 1 21.05 -60.26 72.15
CA GLY A 1 20.94 -60.52 70.70
C GLY A 1 19.47 -60.67 70.35
N GLN A 2 19.08 -60.33 69.09
CA GLN A 2 17.71 -59.90 68.69
C GLN A 2 17.38 -58.50 69.25
N ALA A 3 16.76 -57.53 68.55
CA ALA A 3 16.39 -57.31 67.13
C ALA A 3 16.46 -55.77 66.85
N GLY A 4 16.11 -55.15 65.71
CA GLY A 4 15.53 -55.55 64.41
C GLY A 4 15.12 -54.30 63.57
N ALA A 5 14.65 -54.49 62.32
CA ALA A 5 14.18 -53.46 61.34
C ALA A 5 15.23 -52.46 60.81
N GLY A 6 15.15 -51.92 59.58
CA GLY A 6 14.21 -52.17 58.47
C GLY A 6 13.77 -50.86 57.77
N GLY A 7 14.03 -50.69 56.47
CA GLY A 7 13.56 -49.50 55.74
C GLY A 7 14.23 -49.23 54.38
N SER A 8 13.77 -49.90 53.31
CA SER A 8 14.11 -49.57 51.92
C SER A 8 12.91 -48.94 51.22
N VAL A 9 13.01 -47.66 50.85
CA VAL A 9 11.96 -46.93 50.10
C VAL A 9 12.12 -47.18 48.61
N ASN A 10 11.11 -47.79 47.99
CA ASN A 10 11.13 -48.20 46.59
C ASN A 10 10.43 -47.14 45.71
N TRP A 11 11.20 -46.36 44.95
CA TRP A 11 10.66 -45.35 44.02
C TRP A 11 10.24 -45.97 42.68
N LEU A 12 8.99 -46.43 42.61
CA LEU A 12 8.36 -46.81 41.34
C LEU A 12 7.83 -45.56 40.60
N VAL A 13 8.61 -45.06 39.65
CA VAL A 13 8.19 -44.01 38.70
C VAL A 13 7.36 -44.65 37.58
N PRO A 14 6.21 -44.06 37.17
CA PRO A 14 5.33 -44.65 36.18
C PRO A 14 5.90 -44.57 34.75
N LEU A 15 6.50 -45.67 34.29
CA LEU A 15 7.07 -45.82 32.95
C LEU A 15 6.10 -45.69 31.74
N PRO A 16 4.80 -46.09 31.78
CA PRO A 16 4.02 -46.24 30.54
C PRO A 16 3.62 -44.92 29.88
N LEU A 17 3.61 -43.81 30.61
CA LEU A 17 3.16 -42.50 30.10
C LEU A 17 4.17 -41.88 29.11
N PHE A 18 5.47 -42.15 29.28
CA PHE A 18 6.51 -41.65 28.38
C PHE A 18 6.52 -42.34 27.01
N VAL A 19 6.20 -43.63 26.94
CA VAL A 19 6.22 -44.39 25.68
C VAL A 19 5.12 -43.90 24.73
N GLY A 20 3.91 -43.65 25.25
CA GLY A 20 2.81 -43.10 24.45
C GLY A 20 3.14 -41.72 23.88
N ALA A 21 3.74 -40.83 24.69
CA ALA A 21 4.16 -39.51 24.25
C ALA A 21 5.26 -39.57 23.17
N ALA A 22 6.25 -40.47 23.31
CA ALA A 22 7.32 -40.65 22.34
C ALA A 22 6.79 -41.18 20.99
N VAL A 23 5.91 -42.19 21.00
CA VAL A 23 5.30 -42.75 19.78
C VAL A 23 4.41 -41.72 19.08
N GLY A 24 3.59 -40.98 19.83
CA GLY A 24 2.76 -39.90 19.27
C GLY A 24 3.59 -38.79 18.63
N ALA A 25 4.67 -38.36 19.27
CA ALA A 25 5.58 -37.34 18.73
C ALA A 25 6.33 -37.81 17.46
N VAL A 26 6.66 -39.10 17.35
CA VAL A 26 7.26 -39.67 16.14
C VAL A 26 6.23 -39.81 15.00
N TYR A 27 5.00 -40.20 15.31
CA TYR A 27 3.93 -40.28 14.30
C TYR A 27 3.60 -38.90 13.71
N VAL A 28 3.43 -37.87 14.55
CA VAL A 28 3.18 -36.49 14.11
C VAL A 28 4.39 -35.90 13.35
N ARG A 29 5.62 -36.33 13.65
CA ARG A 29 6.82 -35.94 12.88
C ARG A 29 6.97 -36.67 11.54
N ARG A 30 6.45 -37.88 11.39
CA ARG A 30 6.55 -38.69 10.15
C ARG A 30 5.36 -38.54 9.22
N HIS A 31 4.21 -38.15 9.75
CA HIS A 31 3.06 -37.68 8.98
C HIS A 31 2.94 -36.17 9.16
N PRO A 32 3.72 -35.34 8.44
CA PRO A 32 3.40 -33.93 8.32
C PRO A 32 2.00 -33.85 7.73
N GLY A 33 1.02 -33.50 8.57
CA GLY A 33 -0.39 -33.51 8.19
C GLY A 33 -0.55 -32.81 6.85
N GLU A 34 -1.15 -33.52 5.88
CA GLU A 34 -1.22 -33.07 4.50
C GLU A 34 -1.69 -31.62 4.50
N ARG A 35 -0.80 -30.71 4.08
CA ARG A 35 -1.13 -29.29 3.96
C ARG A 35 -2.15 -29.21 2.85
N ARG A 36 -3.43 -29.33 3.24
CA ARG A 36 -4.59 -29.44 2.35
C ARG A 36 -4.40 -28.40 1.27
N ALA A 37 -4.15 -28.87 0.04
CA ALA A 37 -3.62 -28.04 -1.02
C ALA A 37 -4.58 -26.88 -1.23
N GLU A 38 -4.20 -25.72 -0.71
CA GLU A 38 -5.07 -24.55 -0.68
C GLU A 38 -5.42 -24.22 -2.13
N PRO A 39 -6.71 -24.18 -2.50
CA PRO A 39 -7.10 -24.22 -3.91
C PRO A 39 -6.69 -22.91 -4.58
N ARG A 40 -5.49 -22.93 -5.19
CA ARG A 40 -4.83 -21.80 -5.85
C ARG A 40 -5.71 -21.13 -6.91
N THR A 41 -6.68 -21.87 -7.44
CA THR A 41 -7.73 -21.40 -8.36
C THR A 41 -8.66 -20.36 -7.73
N VAL A 42 -9.00 -20.48 -6.44
CA VAL A 42 -9.87 -19.51 -5.74
C VAL A 42 -9.15 -18.19 -5.51
N PHE A 43 -7.84 -18.23 -5.20
CA PHE A 43 -7.05 -17.02 -4.98
C PHE A 43 -6.75 -16.29 -6.29
N THR A 44 -6.38 -17.00 -7.35
CA THR A 44 -6.17 -16.41 -8.69
C THR A 44 -7.45 -15.79 -9.24
N THR A 45 -8.59 -16.49 -9.17
CA THR A 45 -9.89 -15.89 -9.59
C THR A 45 -10.31 -14.70 -8.71
N ALA A 46 -9.99 -14.70 -7.41
CA ALA A 46 -10.23 -13.55 -6.54
C ALA A 46 -9.33 -12.35 -6.89
N GLU A 47 -8.07 -12.58 -7.24
CA GLU A 47 -7.12 -11.55 -7.73
C GLU A 47 -7.57 -10.96 -9.07
N GLU A 48 -7.93 -11.80 -10.04
CA GLU A 48 -8.48 -11.38 -11.34
C GLU A 48 -9.77 -10.55 -11.16
N ALA A 49 -10.70 -11.03 -10.34
CA ALA A 49 -11.93 -10.29 -10.06
C ALA A 49 -11.66 -8.98 -9.31
N ALA A 50 -10.64 -8.92 -8.44
CA ALA A 50 -10.20 -7.68 -7.80
C ALA A 50 -9.60 -6.70 -8.81
N PHE A 51 -8.75 -7.19 -9.72
CA PHE A 51 -8.19 -6.38 -10.81
C PHE A 51 -9.28 -5.82 -11.72
N VAL A 52 -10.24 -6.63 -12.19
CA VAL A 52 -11.35 -6.17 -13.04
C VAL A 52 -12.18 -5.09 -12.33
N ARG A 53 -12.57 -5.29 -11.06
CA ARG A 53 -13.31 -4.28 -10.28
C ARG A 53 -12.50 -2.99 -10.08
N LYS A 54 -11.19 -3.09 -9.81
CA LYS A 54 -10.33 -1.93 -9.64
C LYS A 54 -10.05 -1.21 -10.96
N ARG A 55 -9.96 -1.92 -12.09
CA ARG A 55 -9.81 -1.33 -13.42
C ARG A 55 -11.05 -0.55 -13.83
N ALA A 56 -12.24 -1.11 -13.59
CA ALA A 56 -13.50 -0.41 -13.80
C ALA A 56 -13.56 0.89 -12.98
N ARG A 57 -13.30 0.83 -11.67
CA ARG A 57 -13.29 2.05 -10.83
C ARG A 57 -12.20 3.04 -11.25
N ALA A 58 -11.00 2.59 -11.63
CA ALA A 58 -9.94 3.47 -12.12
C ALA A 58 -10.30 4.17 -13.44
N ALA A 59 -11.06 3.51 -14.32
CA ALA A 59 -11.56 4.10 -15.55
C ALA A 59 -12.64 5.17 -15.32
N GLU A 60 -13.40 5.11 -14.22
CA GLU A 60 -14.35 6.16 -13.82
C GLU A 60 -13.64 7.44 -13.32
N LEU A 61 -12.46 7.30 -12.70
CA LEU A 61 -11.72 8.42 -12.11
C LEU A 61 -11.18 9.42 -13.16
N LEU A 62 -10.88 8.96 -14.38
CA LEU A 62 -10.38 9.84 -15.45
C LEU A 62 -11.46 10.83 -15.92
N PRO A 63 -12.68 10.40 -16.32
CA PRO A 63 -13.79 11.30 -16.58
C PRO A 63 -14.11 12.24 -15.41
N GLU A 64 -14.07 11.75 -14.16
CA GLU A 64 -14.26 12.59 -12.96
C GLU A 64 -13.22 13.75 -12.92
N LEU A 65 -11.93 13.46 -13.15
CA LEU A 65 -10.87 14.47 -13.22
C LEU A 65 -11.01 15.38 -14.46
N GLY A 66 -11.36 14.83 -15.62
CA GLY A 66 -11.55 15.59 -16.86
C GLY A 66 -12.65 16.63 -16.75
N LEU A 67 -13.79 16.28 -16.13
CA LEU A 67 -14.87 17.21 -15.81
C LEU A 67 -14.40 18.29 -14.82
N LEU A 68 -13.68 17.92 -13.77
CA LEU A 68 -13.14 18.87 -12.79
C LEU A 68 -12.16 19.88 -13.43
N ILE A 69 -11.33 19.43 -14.38
CA ILE A 69 -10.45 20.30 -15.18
C ILE A 69 -11.28 21.22 -16.11
N ALA A 70 -12.35 20.71 -16.73
CA ALA A 70 -13.21 21.50 -17.60
C ALA A 70 -14.03 22.57 -16.86
N GLU A 71 -14.36 22.36 -15.59
CA GLU A 71 -15.02 23.33 -14.71
C GLU A 71 -14.05 24.35 -14.06
N ALA A 72 -12.76 24.03 -14.03
CA ALA A 72 -11.71 24.87 -13.47
C ALA A 72 -11.45 26.26 -14.11
N PRO A 73 -11.74 26.56 -15.40
CA PRO A 73 -11.29 27.79 -16.07
C PRO A 73 -11.65 29.11 -15.38
N VAL A 74 -12.74 29.14 -14.61
CA VAL A 74 -13.18 30.33 -13.83
C VAL A 74 -12.29 30.57 -12.59
N ALA A 75 -11.62 29.53 -12.08
CA ALA A 75 -10.70 29.60 -10.93
C ALA A 75 -9.21 29.49 -11.31
N LEU A 76 -8.90 28.87 -12.45
CA LEU A 76 -7.57 28.70 -13.03
C LEU A 76 -7.64 28.90 -14.55
N PRO A 77 -7.26 30.07 -15.08
CA PRO A 77 -7.04 30.23 -16.50
C PRO A 77 -5.99 29.23 -17.03
N GLY A 78 -6.10 28.89 -18.32
CA GLY A 78 -5.09 28.08 -19.02
C GLY A 78 -3.70 28.73 -18.95
N GLY A 79 -2.64 27.91 -18.88
CA GLY A 79 -1.26 28.39 -18.67
C GLY A 79 -0.92 28.79 -17.24
N THR A 80 -1.79 28.48 -16.26
CA THR A 80 -1.39 28.52 -14.85
C THR A 80 -0.70 27.21 -14.45
N PRO A 81 0.35 27.23 -13.60
CA PRO A 81 1.07 26.02 -13.19
C PRO A 81 0.20 24.96 -12.50
N GLY A 82 -0.96 25.35 -11.95
CA GLY A 82 -1.94 24.42 -11.39
C GLY A 82 -2.72 23.65 -12.46
N MET A 83 -3.07 24.32 -13.56
CA MET A 83 -3.76 23.72 -14.70
C MET A 83 -2.83 22.79 -15.48
N GLU A 84 -1.58 23.20 -15.69
CA GLU A 84 -0.55 22.38 -16.36
C GLU A 84 -0.32 21.05 -15.62
N ARG A 85 -0.10 21.11 -14.29
CA ARG A 85 0.04 19.87 -13.48
C ARG A 85 -1.18 18.96 -13.53
N ALA A 86 -2.39 19.53 -13.61
CA ALA A 86 -3.62 18.74 -13.72
C ALA A 86 -3.72 18.01 -15.06
N LEU A 87 -3.33 18.68 -16.16
CA LEU A 87 -3.30 18.10 -17.50
C LEU A 87 -2.20 17.05 -17.65
N ASP A 88 -1.00 17.31 -17.12
CA ASP A 88 0.10 16.34 -17.09
C ASP A 88 -0.29 15.06 -16.35
N ALA A 89 -0.92 15.21 -15.19
CA ALA A 89 -1.40 14.09 -14.37
C ALA A 89 -2.55 13.32 -15.02
N TYR A 90 -3.46 14.00 -15.71
CA TYR A 90 -4.51 13.38 -16.51
C TYR A 90 -3.93 12.53 -17.66
N ALA A 91 -2.97 13.07 -18.42
CA ALA A 91 -2.29 12.35 -19.50
C ALA A 91 -1.47 11.14 -19.00
N ALA A 92 -0.80 11.31 -17.86
CA ALA A 92 -0.10 10.22 -17.17
C ALA A 92 -1.06 9.12 -16.69
N ALA A 93 -2.19 9.51 -16.09
CA ALA A 93 -3.20 8.57 -15.61
C ALA A 93 -3.81 7.73 -16.74
N GLY A 94 -4.06 8.34 -17.92
CA GLY A 94 -4.47 7.62 -19.13
C GLY A 94 -3.40 6.62 -19.59
N THR A 95 -2.16 7.08 -19.71
CA THR A 95 -1.02 6.24 -20.12
C THR A 95 -0.84 5.02 -19.21
N VAL A 96 -1.05 5.17 -17.90
CA VAL A 96 -0.97 4.07 -16.94
C VAL A 96 -2.20 3.18 -17.01
N LEU A 97 -3.42 3.73 -17.09
CA LEU A 97 -4.65 2.95 -17.18
C LEU A 97 -4.64 2.03 -18.42
N ASP A 98 -4.27 2.57 -19.57
CA ASP A 98 -4.17 1.81 -20.82
C ASP A 98 -3.14 0.68 -20.72
N GLY A 99 -1.98 0.96 -20.10
CA GLY A 99 -0.89 -0.01 -19.92
C GLY A 99 -0.96 -0.88 -18.66
N ALA A 100 -1.96 -0.73 -17.79
CA ALA A 100 -1.96 -1.37 -16.46
C ALA A 100 -2.10 -2.89 -16.54
N ARG A 101 -1.12 -3.62 -15.99
CA ARG A 101 -1.06 -5.09 -15.96
C ARG A 101 -1.39 -5.71 -14.61
N ASP A 102 -1.32 -4.92 -13.54
CA ASP A 102 -1.52 -5.39 -12.16
C ASP A 102 -2.22 -4.34 -11.27
N LEU A 103 -2.46 -4.69 -10.00
CA LEU A 103 -3.11 -3.80 -9.03
C LEU A 103 -2.24 -2.60 -8.61
N ALA A 104 -0.91 -2.65 -8.78
CA ALA A 104 -0.02 -1.53 -8.49
C ALA A 104 -0.10 -0.47 -9.60
N ASP A 105 -0.16 -0.89 -10.86
CA ASP A 105 -0.43 0.04 -11.96
C ASP A 105 -1.77 0.76 -11.78
N LEU A 106 -2.83 0.05 -11.39
CA LEU A 106 -4.14 0.65 -11.09
C LEU A 106 -4.13 1.56 -9.85
N ALA A 107 -3.29 1.26 -8.85
CA ALA A 107 -3.06 2.15 -7.72
C ALA A 107 -2.29 3.42 -8.13
N GLY A 108 -1.40 3.30 -9.12
CA GLY A 108 -0.73 4.43 -9.79
C GLY A 108 -1.72 5.39 -10.44
N VAL A 109 -2.76 4.88 -11.11
CA VAL A 109 -3.85 5.72 -11.65
C VAL A 109 -4.54 6.53 -10.55
N VAL A 110 -4.83 5.92 -9.38
CA VAL A 110 -5.44 6.62 -8.24
C VAL A 110 -4.54 7.74 -7.72
N ALA A 111 -3.24 7.48 -7.57
CA ALA A 111 -2.28 8.48 -7.11
C ALA A 111 -2.13 9.65 -8.09
N LEU A 112 -2.06 9.36 -9.40
CA LEU A 112 -2.01 10.38 -10.46
C LEU A 112 -3.29 11.22 -10.52
N VAL A 113 -4.47 10.61 -10.31
CA VAL A 113 -5.73 11.37 -10.28
C VAL A 113 -5.78 12.31 -9.09
N GLU A 114 -5.36 11.90 -7.89
CA GLU A 114 -5.31 12.83 -6.74
C GLU A 114 -4.25 13.92 -6.94
N GLU A 115 -3.09 13.62 -7.55
CA GLU A 115 -2.07 14.61 -7.93
C GLU A 115 -2.64 15.69 -8.87
N GLY A 116 -3.39 15.31 -9.90
CA GLY A 116 -4.02 16.26 -10.83
C GLY A 116 -5.22 17.00 -10.22
N THR A 117 -5.97 16.34 -9.35
CA THR A 117 -7.14 16.90 -8.65
C THR A 117 -6.75 17.99 -7.64
N ALA A 118 -5.60 17.82 -6.99
CA ALA A 118 -5.12 18.70 -5.93
C ALA A 118 -4.98 20.19 -6.30
N PRO A 119 -4.25 20.58 -7.36
CA PRO A 119 -4.10 21.99 -7.74
C PRO A 119 -5.45 22.64 -8.11
N ILE A 120 -6.35 21.90 -8.76
CA ILE A 120 -7.68 22.39 -9.12
C ILE A 120 -8.50 22.67 -7.85
N ARG A 121 -8.63 21.69 -6.94
CA ARG A 121 -9.32 21.87 -5.65
C ARG A 121 -8.72 23.02 -4.84
N ALA A 122 -7.39 23.15 -4.81
CA ALA A 122 -6.70 24.23 -4.10
C ALA A 122 -7.06 25.63 -4.64
N ALA A 123 -7.08 25.81 -5.96
CA ALA A 123 -7.43 27.08 -6.58
C ALA A 123 -8.92 27.41 -6.47
N MET A 124 -9.82 26.43 -6.66
CA MET A 124 -11.25 26.61 -6.41
C MET A 124 -11.53 27.02 -4.96
N ASN A 125 -10.82 26.44 -4.00
CA ASN A 125 -10.89 26.86 -2.59
C ASN A 125 -10.37 28.30 -2.40
N ALA A 126 -9.27 28.66 -3.07
CA ALA A 126 -8.67 29.99 -2.99
C ALA A 126 -9.56 31.10 -3.60
N ALA A 127 -10.36 30.78 -4.62
CA ALA A 127 -11.28 31.72 -5.28
C ALA A 127 -12.54 32.07 -4.44
N ARG A 128 -12.87 31.33 -3.38
CA ARG A 128 -14.11 31.56 -2.60
C ARG A 128 -14.10 32.89 -1.82
N PRO A 129 -15.20 33.66 -1.79
CA PRO A 129 -15.24 34.96 -1.12
C PRO A 129 -14.94 34.91 0.39
N SER A 130 -14.25 35.94 0.89
CA SER A 130 -13.54 35.94 2.17
C SER A 130 -14.39 35.74 3.44
N ARG A 131 -15.71 36.01 3.40
CA ARG A 131 -16.59 35.92 4.59
C ARG A 131 -16.64 34.51 5.21
N ARG A 132 -16.42 33.44 4.44
CA ARG A 132 -16.27 32.06 4.98
C ARG A 132 -14.85 31.74 5.47
N ARG A 133 -13.84 32.50 5.05
CA ARG A 133 -12.41 32.25 5.34
C ARG A 133 -12.06 32.62 6.79
N LEU A 134 -12.71 33.64 7.34
CA LEU A 134 -12.56 34.09 8.73
C LEU A 134 -13.08 33.07 9.76
N LEU A 135 -14.09 32.28 9.40
CA LEU A 135 -14.65 31.21 10.26
C LEU A 135 -13.81 29.93 10.23
N TRP A 136 -12.93 29.76 9.23
CA TRP A 136 -12.04 28.61 9.10
C TRP A 136 -10.60 28.97 9.48
N ARG A 137 -10.42 29.62 10.65
CA ARG A 137 -9.10 30.04 11.16
C ARG A 137 -8.27 28.89 11.74
N ARG A 138 -8.30 27.72 11.10
CA ARG A 138 -7.20 26.76 11.15
C ARG A 138 -6.54 26.81 9.78
N SER A 139 -5.52 27.65 9.68
CA SER A 139 -4.62 27.70 8.54
C SER A 139 -4.05 26.30 8.37
N VAL A 140 -4.61 25.53 7.43
CA VAL A 140 -3.90 24.37 6.89
C VAL A 140 -2.64 24.97 6.27
N PRO A 141 -1.42 24.56 6.69
CA PRO A 141 -0.22 25.00 6.01
C PRO A 141 -0.40 24.75 4.52
N ALA A 142 0.08 25.65 3.67
CA ALA A 142 0.28 25.31 2.28
C ALA A 142 1.36 24.20 2.28
N GLN A 143 0.92 22.94 2.32
CA GLN A 143 1.79 21.79 2.24
C GLN A 143 2.59 21.97 0.95
N PRO A 144 3.93 22.14 1.01
CA PRO A 144 4.72 22.43 -0.18
C PRO A 144 4.80 21.21 -1.12
N HIS A 145 4.42 20.03 -0.62
CA HIS A 145 4.24 18.80 -1.37
C HIS A 145 2.80 18.65 -1.89
N THR A 146 2.67 18.11 -3.10
CA THR A 146 1.43 17.53 -3.63
C THR A 146 0.79 16.61 -2.58
N PRO A 147 -0.54 16.62 -2.36
CA PRO A 147 -1.15 15.71 -1.40
C PRO A 147 -0.95 14.26 -1.86
N LEU A 148 -0.34 13.49 -0.98
CA LEU A 148 0.07 12.11 -1.26
C LEU A 148 -1.08 11.14 -0.94
N THR A 149 -1.15 10.03 -1.67
CA THR A 149 -1.93 8.86 -1.24
C THR A 149 -1.20 8.07 -0.16
N CYS A 150 -1.90 7.18 0.55
CA CYS A 150 -1.28 6.29 1.52
C CYS A 150 -0.17 5.43 0.88
N PHE A 151 1.07 5.57 1.38
CA PHE A 151 2.24 4.82 0.94
C PHE A 151 2.02 3.31 0.93
N PHE A 152 1.36 2.75 1.94
CA PHE A 152 1.15 1.30 2.00
C PHE A 152 0.20 0.81 0.89
N ASN A 153 -0.84 1.58 0.57
CA ASN A 153 -1.81 1.23 -0.45
C ASN A 153 -2.61 2.48 -0.91
N PRO A 154 -2.40 3.00 -2.14
CA PRO A 154 -3.15 4.15 -2.64
C PRO A 154 -4.66 3.96 -2.69
N PHE A 155 -5.18 2.71 -2.70
CA PHE A 155 -6.61 2.46 -2.59
C PHE A 155 -7.23 2.80 -1.22
N HIS A 156 -6.42 3.12 -0.20
CA HIS A 156 -6.88 3.74 1.04
C HIS A 156 -7.16 5.25 0.89
N GLY A 157 -6.83 5.85 -0.25
CA GLY A 157 -6.98 7.28 -0.51
C GLY A 157 -5.84 8.13 0.07
N LEU A 158 -6.15 9.39 0.36
CA LEU A 158 -5.18 10.39 0.80
C LEU A 158 -4.49 10.05 2.14
N ALA A 159 -3.24 10.49 2.27
CA ALA A 159 -2.42 10.37 3.46
C ALA A 159 -2.86 11.33 4.58
N THR A 160 -4.07 11.14 5.11
CA THR A 160 -4.74 12.02 6.06
C THR A 160 -4.07 12.15 7.43
N ALA A 161 -3.18 11.22 7.80
CA ALA A 161 -2.38 11.32 9.02
C ALA A 161 -1.02 12.02 8.81
N GLY A 162 -0.69 12.39 7.56
CA GLY A 162 0.59 12.99 7.20
C GLY A 162 1.72 11.96 7.15
N GLU A 163 2.93 12.43 7.38
CA GLU A 163 4.15 11.62 7.35
C GLU A 163 4.43 10.91 8.68
N VAL A 164 4.85 9.65 8.59
CA VAL A 164 5.30 8.84 9.73
C VAL A 164 6.66 8.22 9.44
N SER A 165 7.51 8.14 10.46
CA SER A 165 8.78 7.41 10.37
C SER A 165 8.53 5.92 10.62
N TRP A 166 8.78 5.11 9.59
CA TRP A 166 8.60 3.66 9.58
C TRP A 166 9.93 2.94 9.32
N ARG A 167 10.06 1.73 9.86
CA ARG A 167 11.20 0.84 9.64
C ARG A 167 10.68 -0.49 9.12
N MET A 168 11.15 -0.90 7.95
CA MET A 168 10.86 -2.22 7.40
C MET A 168 11.43 -3.31 8.30
N LEU A 169 10.68 -4.40 8.52
CA LEU A 169 11.12 -5.52 9.33
C LEU A 169 12.41 -6.14 8.73
N GLY A 170 13.39 -6.44 9.57
CA GLY A 170 14.71 -6.92 9.14
C GLY A 170 15.68 -5.84 8.66
N ARG A 171 15.24 -4.57 8.52
CA ARG A 171 16.10 -3.42 8.16
C ARG A 171 16.35 -2.53 9.37
N ARG A 172 17.40 -1.70 9.34
CA ARG A 172 17.69 -0.70 10.39
C ARG A 172 17.29 0.71 9.98
N ASP A 173 17.33 0.90 8.68
CA ASP A 173 16.94 2.01 7.82
C ASP A 173 15.57 2.56 8.26
N LEU A 174 15.44 3.88 8.34
CA LEU A 174 14.21 4.58 8.69
C LEU A 174 13.73 5.35 7.46
N LEU A 175 12.49 5.11 7.06
CA LEU A 175 11.83 5.78 5.94
C LEU A 175 10.73 6.69 6.50
N THR A 176 10.67 7.92 6.00
CA THR A 176 9.51 8.80 6.23
C THR A 176 8.52 8.57 5.11
N VAL A 177 7.28 8.20 5.44
CA VAL A 177 6.25 7.84 4.46
C VAL A 177 4.90 8.46 4.82
N ALA A 178 4.15 8.90 3.83
CA ALA A 178 2.83 9.51 3.99
C ALA A 178 1.75 8.43 4.12
N VAL A 179 0.89 8.50 5.14
CA VAL A 179 -0.05 7.42 5.48
C VAL A 179 -1.46 7.91 5.77
N CYS A 180 -2.46 7.06 5.48
CA CYS A 180 -3.82 7.28 5.95
C CYS A 180 -3.92 7.05 7.47
N ALA A 181 -4.98 7.55 8.09
CA ALA A 181 -5.26 7.38 9.52
C ALA A 181 -5.25 5.90 9.98
N GLU A 182 -5.74 4.97 9.15
CA GLU A 182 -5.80 3.54 9.50
C GLU A 182 -4.42 2.90 9.55
N CYS A 183 -3.56 3.20 8.57
CA CYS A 183 -2.17 2.73 8.54
C CYS A 183 -1.33 3.37 9.65
N ALA A 184 -1.55 4.65 9.96
CA ALA A 184 -0.94 5.29 11.13
C ALA A 184 -1.35 4.60 12.44
N ALA A 185 -2.63 4.27 12.61
CA ALA A 185 -3.12 3.55 13.79
C ALA A 185 -2.57 2.11 13.86
N ALA A 186 -2.41 1.42 12.73
CA ALA A 186 -1.76 0.10 12.69
C ALA A 186 -0.30 0.17 13.15
N LEU A 187 0.48 1.13 12.64
CA LEU A 187 1.88 1.36 13.03
C LEU A 187 2.00 1.72 14.52
N ALA A 188 1.15 2.63 15.03
CA ALA A 188 1.12 2.98 16.45
C ALA A 188 0.82 1.78 17.34
N ALA A 189 -0.06 0.87 16.89
CA ALA A 189 -0.37 -0.39 17.55
C ALA A 189 0.67 -1.50 17.30
N ARG A 190 1.82 -1.20 16.67
CA ARG A 190 2.88 -2.14 16.27
C ARG A 190 2.40 -3.32 15.41
N ARG A 191 1.36 -3.10 14.59
CA ARG A 191 0.83 -4.05 13.62
C ARG A 191 1.32 -3.71 12.22
N THR A 192 1.46 -4.71 11.36
CA THR A 192 1.74 -4.52 9.94
C THR A 192 0.55 -3.80 9.28
N PRO A 193 0.77 -2.67 8.58
CA PRO A 193 -0.27 -2.03 7.78
C PRO A 193 -0.74 -2.92 6.63
N GLN A 194 -1.94 -2.66 6.09
CA GLN A 194 -2.45 -3.39 4.93
C GLN A 194 -1.78 -2.88 3.64
N SER A 195 -0.56 -3.35 3.38
CA SER A 195 0.18 -3.04 2.16
C SER A 195 -0.49 -3.61 0.91
N LEU A 196 -0.40 -2.87 -0.19
CA LEU A 196 -0.71 -3.36 -1.52
C LEU A 196 0.35 -4.40 -1.93
N THR A 197 -0.11 -5.63 -2.17
CA THR A 197 0.74 -6.74 -2.60
C THR A 197 0.69 -6.95 -4.11
N VAL A 198 1.82 -7.30 -4.69
CA VAL A 198 2.00 -7.65 -6.10
C VAL A 198 2.68 -9.00 -6.21
N ARG A 199 2.59 -9.64 -7.38
CA ARG A 199 3.33 -10.88 -7.66
C ARG A 199 4.68 -10.55 -8.28
N HIS A 200 5.76 -10.94 -7.61
CA HIS A 200 7.14 -10.78 -8.06
C HIS A 200 7.89 -12.10 -7.80
N GLU A 201 8.64 -12.60 -8.79
CA GLU A 201 9.33 -13.92 -8.74
C GLU A 201 8.44 -15.08 -8.25
N GLY A 202 7.16 -15.08 -8.66
CA GLY A 202 6.18 -16.10 -8.27
C GLY A 202 5.66 -16.01 -6.82
N ARG A 203 6.07 -14.99 -6.05
CA ARG A 203 5.64 -14.73 -4.68
C ARG A 203 4.76 -13.47 -4.59
N LEU A 204 3.81 -13.45 -3.66
CA LEU A 204 3.14 -12.22 -3.25
C LEU A 204 4.04 -11.47 -2.25
N VAL A 205 4.39 -10.23 -2.59
CA VAL A 205 5.19 -9.32 -1.76
C VAL A 205 4.54 -7.93 -1.77
N PRO A 206 4.71 -7.10 -0.73
CA PRO A 206 4.37 -5.68 -0.82
C PRO A 206 5.06 -5.00 -2.01
N TYR A 207 4.37 -4.09 -2.69
CA TYR A 207 4.90 -3.47 -3.92
C TYR A 207 6.27 -2.77 -3.72
N TYR A 208 6.54 -2.24 -2.52
CA TYR A 208 7.81 -1.59 -2.16
C TYR A 208 8.97 -2.56 -1.89
N GLU A 209 8.75 -3.87 -1.99
CA GLU A 209 9.80 -4.90 -1.94
C GLU A 209 10.25 -5.35 -3.35
N VAL A 210 9.59 -4.87 -4.42
CA VAL A 210 10.03 -5.06 -5.81
C VAL A 210 11.24 -4.15 -6.09
N PRO A 211 12.26 -4.60 -6.84
CA PRO A 211 13.39 -3.75 -7.23
C PRO A 211 12.92 -2.44 -7.91
N PRO A 212 13.44 -1.27 -7.50
CA PRO A 212 12.96 0.02 -8.00
C PRO A 212 13.19 0.22 -9.50
N GLU A 213 14.17 -0.46 -10.10
CA GLU A 213 14.44 -0.46 -11.55
C GLU A 213 13.29 -1.11 -12.35
N GLN A 214 12.60 -2.07 -11.73
CA GLN A 214 11.52 -2.85 -12.34
C GLN A 214 10.12 -2.27 -12.02
N SER A 215 10.02 -1.35 -11.06
CA SER A 215 8.75 -0.77 -10.64
C SER A 215 8.90 0.70 -10.28
N LEU A 216 8.40 1.58 -11.16
CA LEU A 216 8.25 3.02 -10.89
C LEU A 216 7.49 3.26 -9.57
N TRP A 217 6.51 2.41 -9.25
CA TRP A 217 5.74 2.51 -8.02
C TRP A 217 6.59 2.17 -6.79
N ALA A 218 7.41 1.12 -6.85
CA ALA A 218 8.36 0.79 -5.78
C ALA A 218 9.41 1.90 -5.59
N ALA A 219 9.94 2.44 -6.69
CA ALA A 219 10.93 3.53 -6.67
C ALA A 219 10.40 4.84 -6.09
N THR A 220 9.11 5.15 -6.30
CA THR A 220 8.51 6.43 -5.89
C THR A 220 7.67 6.34 -4.62
N GLY A 221 7.21 5.15 -4.23
CA GLY A 221 6.19 4.96 -3.18
C GLY A 221 4.89 5.71 -3.50
N TYR A 222 4.50 5.78 -4.78
CA TYR A 222 3.41 6.64 -5.27
C TYR A 222 3.60 8.12 -4.88
N GLY A 223 4.82 8.62 -5.04
CA GLY A 223 5.24 9.98 -4.70
C GLY A 223 5.70 10.15 -3.25
N SER A 224 5.35 9.21 -2.36
CA SER A 224 5.69 9.32 -0.94
C SER A 224 7.17 9.19 -0.60
N LEU A 225 7.99 8.58 -1.46
CA LEU A 225 9.44 8.47 -1.22
C LEU A 225 10.24 9.61 -1.87
N THR A 226 9.67 10.27 -2.88
CA THR A 226 10.33 11.35 -3.63
C THR A 226 9.86 12.74 -3.24
N GLY A 227 8.65 12.89 -2.67
CA GLY A 227 8.02 14.18 -2.39
C GLY A 227 7.68 15.00 -3.64
N GLY A 228 7.88 14.43 -4.84
CA GLY A 228 7.74 15.07 -6.13
C GLY A 228 6.64 14.44 -6.99
N PRO A 229 6.23 15.11 -8.09
CA PRO A 229 5.12 14.67 -8.93
C PRO A 229 5.42 13.36 -9.66
N LEU A 230 4.38 12.52 -9.78
CA LEU A 230 4.36 11.26 -10.50
C LEU A 230 4.15 11.44 -12.01
N ALA A 231 3.48 12.51 -12.45
CA ALA A 231 3.18 12.70 -13.86
C ALA A 231 4.43 12.80 -14.76
N PRO A 232 5.50 13.55 -14.41
CA PRO A 232 6.69 13.65 -15.26
C PRO A 232 7.41 12.32 -15.56
N PRO A 233 7.73 11.43 -14.59
CA PRO A 233 8.34 10.14 -14.93
C PRO A 233 7.43 9.25 -15.79
N VAL A 234 6.12 9.26 -15.55
CA VAL A 234 5.17 8.51 -16.40
C VAL A 234 5.16 9.05 -17.83
N ASN A 235 5.07 10.38 -18.00
CA ASN A 235 5.02 11.02 -19.32
C ASN A 235 6.36 10.92 -20.09
N ARG A 236 7.49 10.75 -19.39
CA ARG A 236 8.78 10.36 -20.01
C ARG A 236 8.86 8.88 -20.44
N GLY A 237 7.89 8.06 -20.07
CA GLY A 237 7.87 6.62 -20.36
C GLY A 237 8.56 5.73 -19.32
N ASP A 238 8.94 6.25 -18.15
CA ASP A 238 9.62 5.48 -17.08
C ASP A 238 8.72 4.31 -16.62
N PHE A 239 7.41 4.51 -16.62
CA PHE A 239 6.39 3.47 -16.38
C PHE A 239 6.51 2.27 -17.33
N ARG A 240 6.63 2.52 -18.64
CA ARG A 240 6.72 1.47 -19.67
C ARG A 240 8.06 0.73 -19.59
N ARG A 241 9.16 1.47 -19.43
CA ARG A 241 10.50 0.89 -19.30
C ARG A 241 10.64 0.02 -18.05
N ALA A 242 10.03 0.41 -16.93
CA ALA A 242 9.95 -0.43 -15.74
C ALA A 242 9.09 -1.68 -16.00
N ALA A 243 7.95 -1.53 -16.70
CA ALA A 243 7.09 -2.65 -17.05
C ALA A 243 7.77 -3.71 -17.93
N GLU A 244 8.62 -3.30 -18.86
CA GLU A 244 9.45 -4.18 -19.71
C GLU A 244 10.52 -4.97 -18.94
N GLN A 245 10.83 -4.59 -17.69
CA GLN A 245 11.84 -5.21 -16.83
C GLN A 245 11.24 -6.08 -15.71
N ARG A 246 9.91 -6.27 -15.66
CA ARG A 246 9.19 -7.16 -14.71
C ARG A 246 8.94 -8.55 -15.28
#